data_AF-A0A355GK65-F1
#
_entry.id   AF-A0A355GK65-F1
#
_cell.length_a   1.000
_cell.length_b   1.000
_cell.length_c   1.000
_cell.angle_alpha   90.00
_cell.angle_beta   90.00
_cell.angle_gamma   90.00
#
_symmetry.space_group_name_H-M   'P 1'
#
loop_
_entity.id
_entity.type
_entity.pdbx_description
1 polymer ?
#
loop_
_entity_poly.entity_id
_entity_poly.type
_entity_poly.pdbx_seq_one_letter_code
_entity_poly.pdbx_strand_id
1 'polypeptide(L)'
;MLPANLYLKWLLVLLVFVVTSEQVAEAIEFHDIRWGFNDRLTAYHINPVTVLVENPDSTPFEGEIFFHQESFRGQQIDIALAATTYVAPFEKKWLQFYPYISDFNANWRISWSQKGIQHSKTFLSPRPVSDKSIIQLVAPDRLSTVIPGIKQFPEDLYPPVTGATDALQIMLLDHLPRWEKTRREAFKEWVYSGGILHIFHNSNGDPLLFPDSYSPLKRQASPAYYGNGVVYYHQQKLNDLSYAELLRTLNADKNSSVTSKILNVKKNPVQESDATYASCDSPRLA
;
A
#
# COMPACT_ATOMS: atom_id res chain seq x y z
N MET A 1 39.38 13.26 -61.57
CA MET A 1 40.37 12.79 -60.58
C MET A 1 40.36 13.78 -59.41
N LEU A 2 39.58 13.50 -58.37
CA LEU A 2 39.57 14.29 -57.13
C LEU A 2 40.72 13.82 -56.23
N PRO A 3 41.40 14.72 -55.51
CA PRO A 3 42.57 14.35 -54.71
C PRO A 3 42.15 13.49 -53.52
N ALA A 4 42.70 12.27 -53.46
CA ALA A 4 42.44 11.25 -52.43
C ALA A 4 42.71 11.72 -50.98
N ASN A 5 43.36 12.87 -50.79
CA ASN A 5 43.69 13.43 -49.48
C ASN A 5 42.52 14.08 -48.72
N LEU A 6 41.37 14.35 -49.38
CA LEU A 6 40.23 14.97 -48.69
C LEU A 6 39.41 13.95 -47.88
N TYR A 7 39.26 12.72 -48.40
CA TYR A 7 38.45 11.68 -47.75
C TYR A 7 39.06 11.17 -46.44
N LEU A 8 40.40 11.11 -46.35
CA LEU A 8 41.09 10.61 -45.16
C LEU A 8 40.95 11.54 -43.94
N LYS A 9 40.88 12.86 -44.18
CA LYS A 9 40.65 13.86 -43.11
C LYS A 9 39.21 13.82 -42.57
N TRP A 10 38.23 13.57 -43.43
CA TRP A 10 36.83 13.41 -43.00
C TRP A 10 36.58 12.08 -42.29
N LEU A 11 37.29 11.01 -42.67
CA LEU A 11 37.22 9.71 -41.97
C LEU A 11 37.77 9.78 -40.54
N LEU A 12 38.84 10.56 -40.31
CA LEU A 12 39.37 10.80 -38.96
C LEU A 12 38.44 11.66 -38.09
N VAL A 13 37.73 12.64 -38.67
CA VAL A 13 36.73 13.44 -37.95
C VAL A 13 35.51 12.61 -37.58
N LEU A 14 35.09 11.67 -38.44
CA LEU A 14 33.96 10.78 -38.17
C LEU A 14 34.33 9.68 -37.16
N LEU A 15 35.59 9.25 -37.11
CA LEU A 15 36.08 8.27 -36.13
C LEU A 15 36.29 8.86 -34.72
N VAL A 16 36.52 10.18 -34.62
CA VAL A 16 36.62 10.90 -33.33
C VAL A 16 35.24 11.36 -32.82
N PHE A 17 34.20 11.40 -33.66
CA PHE A 17 32.82 11.70 -33.21
C PHE A 17 32.04 10.46 -32.75
N VAL A 18 32.61 9.27 -32.87
CA VAL A 18 32.20 8.08 -32.10
C VAL A 18 32.93 8.10 -30.75
N VAL A 19 32.90 9.25 -30.07
CA VAL A 19 32.91 9.22 -28.61
C VAL A 19 31.55 8.66 -28.26
N THR A 20 31.52 7.33 -28.10
CA THR A 20 30.52 6.63 -27.34
C THR A 20 30.33 7.44 -26.06
N SER A 21 29.20 8.12 -25.97
CA SER A 21 28.61 8.37 -24.68
C SER A 21 28.31 6.98 -24.13
N GLU A 22 29.31 6.38 -23.49
CA GLU A 22 29.04 5.56 -22.33
C GLU A 22 28.32 6.53 -21.40
N GLN A 23 27.00 6.60 -21.54
CA GLN A 23 26.16 6.97 -20.43
C GLN A 23 26.64 6.03 -19.34
N VAL A 24 27.38 6.60 -18.38
CA VAL A 24 27.69 5.94 -17.14
C VAL A 24 26.31 5.63 -16.59
N ALA A 25 25.85 4.41 -16.87
CA ALA A 25 24.52 3.99 -16.51
C ALA A 25 24.48 4.11 -14.99
N GLU A 26 23.54 4.93 -14.54
CA GLU A 26 23.44 5.31 -13.15
C GLU A 26 23.15 4.04 -12.35
N ALA A 27 23.64 4.01 -11.12
CA ALA A 27 23.17 3.06 -10.12
C ALA A 27 21.63 2.99 -10.13
N ILE A 28 21.03 1.89 -9.63
CA ILE A 28 19.57 1.66 -9.69
C ILE A 28 18.73 2.95 -9.55
N GLU A 29 17.79 3.12 -10.45
CA GLU A 29 16.99 4.34 -10.55
C GLU A 29 15.64 4.18 -9.84
N PHE A 30 15.14 5.28 -9.28
CA PHE A 30 13.85 5.31 -8.59
C PHE A 30 12.90 6.25 -9.34
N HIS A 31 11.87 5.72 -10.00
CA HIS A 31 11.03 6.51 -10.92
C HIS A 31 9.74 7.02 -10.30
N ASP A 32 9.07 6.19 -9.51
CA ASP A 32 7.74 6.46 -8.97
C ASP A 32 7.69 6.14 -7.48
N ILE A 33 6.89 6.90 -6.74
CA ILE A 33 6.62 6.70 -5.33
C ILE A 33 5.13 6.89 -5.05
N ARG A 34 4.52 5.84 -4.51
CA ARG A 34 3.12 5.80 -4.13
C ARG A 34 3.01 5.89 -2.61
N TRP A 35 2.29 6.89 -2.15
CA TRP A 35 2.08 7.17 -0.74
C TRP A 35 0.72 6.64 -0.28
N GLY A 36 0.71 5.63 0.57
CA GLY A 36 -0.50 5.05 1.13
C GLY A 36 -1.37 4.35 0.08
N PHE A 37 -2.63 4.11 0.45
CA PHE A 37 -3.58 3.36 -0.39
C PHE A 37 -4.26 4.22 -1.47
N ASN A 38 -4.31 5.53 -1.29
CA ASN A 38 -5.06 6.45 -2.16
C ASN A 38 -4.25 7.71 -2.52
N ASP A 39 -2.93 7.57 -2.68
CA ASP A 39 -1.97 8.68 -2.87
C ASP A 39 -2.01 9.70 -1.72
N ARG A 40 -2.47 9.26 -0.53
CA ARG A 40 -2.53 10.05 0.69
C ARG A 40 -2.03 9.21 1.85
N LEU A 41 -1.39 9.89 2.80
CA LEU A 41 -0.98 9.29 4.05
C LEU A 41 -2.04 9.53 5.10
N THR A 42 -2.35 8.52 5.90
CA THR A 42 -3.16 8.68 7.11
C THR A 42 -2.23 8.88 8.30
N ALA A 43 -2.40 9.99 9.02
CA ALA A 43 -1.63 10.32 10.21
C ALA A 43 -1.87 9.30 11.32
N TYR A 44 -0.85 9.05 12.14
CA TYR A 44 -0.86 8.15 13.29
C TYR A 44 -1.16 6.68 12.95
N HIS A 45 -0.84 6.29 11.71
CA HIS A 45 -1.03 4.93 11.21
C HIS A 45 0.20 4.48 10.43
N ILE A 46 0.35 3.16 10.31
CA ILE A 46 1.28 2.56 9.35
C ILE A 46 0.67 2.69 7.95
N ASN A 47 1.44 3.24 7.02
CA ASN A 47 1.04 3.43 5.63
C ASN A 47 1.97 2.66 4.70
N PRO A 48 1.45 1.92 3.69
CA PRO A 48 2.31 1.36 2.67
C PRO A 48 2.89 2.47 1.81
N VAL A 49 4.21 2.49 1.66
CA VAL A 49 4.91 3.35 0.71
C VAL A 49 5.57 2.46 -0.32
N THR A 50 5.15 2.59 -1.58
CA THR A 50 5.62 1.71 -2.67
C THR A 50 6.49 2.52 -3.62
N VAL A 51 7.67 2.01 -3.94
CA VAL A 51 8.64 2.70 -4.80
C VAL A 51 8.99 1.81 -5.99
N LEU A 52 8.99 2.38 -7.20
CA LEU A 52 9.40 1.70 -8.41
C LEU A 52 10.91 1.83 -8.57
N VAL A 53 11.61 0.71 -8.48
CA VAL A 53 13.04 0.61 -8.71
C VAL A 53 13.27 0.03 -10.10
N GLU A 54 14.17 0.62 -10.86
CA GLU A 54 14.62 0.14 -12.15
C GLU A 54 16.12 -0.10 -12.11
N ASN A 55 16.56 -1.20 -12.71
CA ASN A 55 17.97 -1.43 -12.97
C ASN A 55 18.24 -1.21 -14.46
N PRO A 56 18.75 -0.04 -14.87
CA PRO A 56 19.08 0.22 -16.26
C PRO A 56 20.36 -0.49 -16.72
N ASP A 57 21.12 -1.09 -15.81
CA ASP A 57 22.40 -1.74 -16.10
C ASP A 57 22.22 -3.15 -16.69
N SER A 58 23.26 -3.59 -17.41
CA SER A 58 23.42 -4.99 -17.85
C SER A 58 23.86 -5.94 -16.72
N THR A 59 24.19 -5.40 -15.54
CA THR A 59 24.56 -6.15 -14.34
C THR A 59 23.46 -6.10 -13.30
N PRO A 60 23.15 -7.21 -12.61
CA PRO A 60 22.12 -7.18 -11.58
C PRO A 60 22.52 -6.29 -10.40
N PHE A 61 21.52 -5.69 -9.77
CA PHE A 61 21.66 -5.07 -8.46
C PHE A 61 21.27 -6.07 -7.39
N GLU A 62 22.14 -6.25 -6.40
CA GLU A 62 21.85 -7.01 -5.19
C GLU A 62 22.35 -6.21 -3.99
N GLY A 63 21.44 -5.90 -3.07
CA GLY A 63 21.79 -5.12 -1.89
C GLY A 63 20.60 -4.73 -1.03
N GLU A 64 20.88 -3.89 -0.05
CA GLU A 64 19.88 -3.30 0.84
C GLU A 64 19.56 -1.88 0.40
N ILE A 65 18.26 -1.57 0.41
CA ILE A 65 17.74 -0.23 0.20
C ILE A 65 17.11 0.21 1.52
N PHE A 66 17.54 1.37 2.01
CA PHE A 66 17.07 1.96 3.26
C PHE A 66 16.12 3.11 2.97
N PHE A 67 15.01 3.18 3.71
CA PHE A 67 14.02 4.25 3.63
C PHE A 67 13.79 4.83 5.02
N HIS A 68 13.98 6.13 5.19
CA HIS A 68 13.89 6.80 6.48
C HIS A 68 13.45 8.25 6.34
N GLN A 69 12.92 8.80 7.42
CA GLN A 69 12.52 10.18 7.52
C GLN A 69 13.73 11.08 7.85
N GLU A 70 13.74 12.26 7.24
CA GLU A 70 14.75 13.29 7.44
C GLU A 70 14.17 14.53 8.11
N SER A 71 14.97 15.13 8.98
CA SER A 71 14.75 16.51 9.44
C SER A 71 14.98 17.51 8.29
N PHE A 72 14.55 18.76 8.52
CA PHE A 72 14.85 19.88 7.62
C PHE A 72 16.36 20.08 7.37
N ARG A 73 17.22 19.65 8.30
CA ARG A 73 18.68 19.72 8.18
C ARG A 73 19.31 18.47 7.54
N GLY A 74 18.52 17.53 7.04
CA GLY A 74 18.99 16.31 6.38
C GLY A 74 19.56 15.26 7.34
N GLN A 75 19.26 15.37 8.63
CA GLN A 75 19.58 14.35 9.63
C GLN A 75 18.43 13.35 9.72
N GLN A 76 18.74 12.06 9.80
CA GLN A 76 17.76 11.00 10.08
C GLN A 76 17.09 11.23 11.44
N ILE A 77 15.76 11.10 11.49
CA ILE A 77 14.97 11.34 12.71
C ILE A 77 14.18 10.12 13.18
N ASP A 78 14.19 9.02 12.42
CA ASP A 78 13.45 7.79 12.70
C ASP A 78 14.32 6.53 12.52
N ILE A 79 13.69 5.36 12.61
CA ILE A 79 14.32 4.07 12.31
C ILE A 79 14.31 3.86 10.80
N ALA A 80 15.48 3.55 10.23
CA ALA A 80 15.58 3.21 8.82
C ALA A 80 14.93 1.86 8.53
N LEU A 81 13.99 1.85 7.59
CA LEU A 81 13.35 0.65 7.07
C LEU A 81 14.22 0.07 5.96
N ALA A 82 14.67 -1.18 6.13
CA ALA A 82 15.52 -1.85 5.17
C ALA A 82 14.70 -2.83 4.32
N ALA A 83 15.01 -2.87 3.01
CA ALA A 83 14.53 -3.87 2.08
C ALA A 83 15.73 -4.49 1.36
N THR A 84 15.99 -5.77 1.60
CA THR A 84 16.94 -6.55 0.81
C THR A 84 16.29 -6.93 -0.51
N THR A 85 16.92 -6.61 -1.63
CA THR A 85 16.37 -6.92 -2.94
C THR A 85 17.44 -7.29 -3.96
N TYR A 86 17.00 -8.12 -4.90
CA TYR A 86 17.64 -8.36 -6.18
C TYR A 86 16.79 -7.73 -7.28
N VAL A 87 17.43 -6.99 -8.20
CA VAL A 87 16.82 -6.41 -9.40
C VAL A 87 17.67 -6.83 -10.61
N ALA A 88 17.10 -7.65 -11.49
CA ALA A 88 17.79 -8.17 -12.65
C ALA A 88 18.16 -7.05 -13.65
N PRO A 89 19.07 -7.31 -14.60
CA PRO A 89 19.37 -6.37 -15.67
C PRO A 89 18.11 -5.95 -16.43
N PHE A 90 17.95 -4.63 -16.64
CA PHE A 90 16.81 -4.02 -17.33
C PHE A 90 15.43 -4.34 -16.72
N GLU A 91 15.39 -4.76 -15.46
CA GLU A 91 14.14 -5.06 -14.73
C GLU A 91 13.62 -3.84 -13.98
N LYS A 92 12.28 -3.74 -13.89
CA LYS A 92 11.60 -2.83 -12.95
C LYS A 92 10.88 -3.64 -11.88
N LYS A 93 10.98 -3.19 -10.63
CA LYS A 93 10.43 -3.89 -9.48
C LYS A 93 9.85 -2.92 -8.46
N TRP A 94 8.67 -3.24 -7.95
CA TRP A 94 8.07 -2.51 -6.83
C TRP A 94 8.66 -2.98 -5.51
N LEU A 95 9.07 -2.04 -4.67
CA LEU A 95 9.46 -2.27 -3.28
C LEU A 95 8.47 -1.58 -2.36
N GLN A 96 8.13 -2.23 -1.23
CA GLN A 96 7.19 -1.69 -0.26
C GLN A 96 7.84 -1.52 1.10
N PHE A 97 7.66 -0.33 1.67
CA PHE A 97 8.02 0.02 3.03
C PHE A 97 6.75 0.34 3.83
N TYR A 98 6.82 0.19 5.14
CA TYR A 98 5.67 0.37 6.03
C TYR A 98 5.98 1.35 7.18
N PRO A 99 6.28 2.63 6.87
CA PRO A 99 6.52 3.62 7.90
C PRO A 99 5.26 3.96 8.71
N TYR A 100 5.48 4.29 9.97
CA TYR A 100 4.50 5.00 10.79
C TYR A 100 4.56 6.49 10.47
N ILE A 101 3.41 7.10 10.17
CA ILE A 101 3.35 8.49 9.69
C ILE A 101 2.81 9.42 10.78
N SER A 102 3.48 10.55 11.01
CA SER A 102 3.01 11.64 11.87
C SER A 102 1.94 12.51 11.17
N ASP A 103 1.51 13.62 11.78
CA ASP A 103 0.49 14.52 11.22
C ASP A 103 1.05 15.67 10.37
N PHE A 104 2.35 15.65 10.07
CA PHE A 104 3.03 16.64 9.24
C PHE A 104 3.73 15.97 8.06
N ASN A 105 3.90 16.71 6.97
CA ASN A 105 4.72 16.26 5.86
C ASN A 105 6.21 16.33 6.23
N ALA A 106 6.98 15.39 5.73
CA ALA A 106 8.41 15.34 5.99
C ALA A 106 9.17 14.98 4.72
N ASN A 107 10.47 15.28 4.75
CA ASN A 107 11.40 14.74 3.77
C ASN A 107 11.67 13.28 4.12
N TRP A 108 11.70 12.42 3.13
CA TRP A 108 12.04 11.01 3.25
C TRP A 108 13.18 10.70 2.30
N ARG A 109 14.18 9.98 2.77
CA ARG A 109 15.34 9.59 1.98
C ARG A 109 15.31 8.09 1.74
N ILE A 110 15.51 7.74 0.48
CA ILE A 110 15.93 6.40 0.06
C ILE A 110 17.45 6.43 -0.11
N SER A 111 18.16 5.46 0.44
CA SER A 111 19.60 5.31 0.27
C SER A 111 20.01 3.87 0.00
N TRP A 112 21.02 3.67 -0.83
CA TRP A 112 21.53 2.37 -1.21
C TRP A 112 23.02 2.47 -1.52
N SER A 113 23.70 1.31 -1.54
CA SER A 113 25.12 1.20 -1.88
C SER A 113 25.30 0.33 -3.10
N GLN A 114 26.05 0.81 -4.08
CA GLN A 114 26.42 0.04 -5.27
C GLN A 114 27.91 0.17 -5.51
N LYS A 115 28.62 -0.96 -5.58
CA LYS A 115 30.09 -1.01 -5.77
C LYS A 115 30.87 -0.15 -4.75
N GLY A 116 30.36 -0.05 -3.52
CA GLY A 116 30.97 0.72 -2.43
C GLY A 116 30.68 2.23 -2.46
N ILE A 117 29.93 2.72 -3.46
CA ILE A 117 29.48 4.11 -3.56
C ILE A 117 28.09 4.21 -2.94
N GLN A 118 27.92 5.19 -2.05
CA GLN A 118 26.63 5.49 -1.43
C GLN A 118 25.83 6.44 -2.31
N HIS A 119 24.59 6.06 -2.57
CA HIS A 119 23.62 6.83 -3.34
C HIS A 119 22.40 7.14 -2.48
N SER A 120 21.72 8.25 -2.79
CA SER A 120 20.47 8.59 -2.12
C SER A 120 19.56 9.46 -2.97
N LYS A 121 18.26 9.39 -2.69
CA LYS A 121 17.22 10.22 -3.30
C LYS A 121 16.22 10.64 -2.24
N THR A 122 15.87 11.92 -2.21
CA THR A 122 14.93 12.48 -1.25
C THR A 122 13.58 12.77 -1.90
N PHE A 123 12.50 12.51 -1.16
CA PHE A 123 11.12 12.72 -1.55
C PHE A 123 10.41 13.54 -0.47
N LEU A 124 9.60 14.51 -0.88
CA LEU A 124 8.70 15.19 0.04
C LEU A 124 7.39 14.39 0.12
N SER A 125 7.00 13.95 1.32
CA SER A 125 5.73 13.27 1.49
C SER A 125 4.55 14.24 1.29
N PRO A 126 3.38 13.75 0.84
CA PRO A 126 2.16 14.55 0.91
C PRO A 126 1.82 14.85 2.37
N ARG A 127 0.96 15.86 2.58
CA ARG A 127 0.43 16.17 3.91
C ARG A 127 -0.48 15.02 4.38
N PRO A 128 -0.20 14.42 5.55
CA PRO A 128 -1.06 13.38 6.11
C PRO A 128 -2.45 13.90 6.45
N VAL A 129 -3.45 13.03 6.37
CA VAL A 129 -4.86 13.29 6.72
C VAL A 129 -5.30 12.40 7.88
N SER A 130 -6.37 12.76 8.58
CA SER A 130 -6.93 11.94 9.67
C SER A 130 -7.73 10.74 9.18
N ASP A 131 -8.35 10.88 8.01
CA ASP A 131 -9.28 9.87 7.51
C ASP A 131 -8.53 8.71 6.84
N LYS A 132 -8.88 7.50 7.25
CA LYS A 132 -8.41 6.26 6.64
C LYS A 132 -8.93 6.11 5.20
N SER A 133 -8.18 5.43 4.35
CA SER A 133 -8.43 5.36 2.92
C SER A 133 -9.61 4.47 2.55
N ILE A 134 -10.26 4.84 1.43
CA ILE A 134 -11.24 4.04 0.70
C ILE A 134 -10.64 3.74 -0.66
N ILE A 135 -10.59 2.45 -1.03
CA ILE A 135 -10.04 2.02 -2.33
C ILE A 135 -10.97 1.07 -3.07
N GLN A 136 -10.85 1.09 -4.39
CA GLN A 136 -11.27 0.00 -5.25
C GLN A 136 -10.04 -0.87 -5.52
N LEU A 137 -10.11 -2.15 -5.18
CA LEU A 137 -9.05 -3.08 -5.56
C LEU A 137 -9.18 -3.37 -7.06
N VAL A 138 -8.06 -3.40 -7.79
CA VAL A 138 -8.06 -3.67 -9.24
C VAL A 138 -7.02 -4.74 -9.61
N ALA A 139 -7.39 -5.62 -10.55
CA ALA A 139 -6.48 -6.58 -11.13
C ALA A 139 -5.71 -5.95 -12.32
N PRO A 140 -4.42 -6.25 -12.51
CA PRO A 140 -3.58 -5.61 -13.53
C PRO A 140 -4.08 -5.82 -14.97
N ASP A 141 -4.71 -6.97 -15.24
CA ASP A 141 -5.17 -7.35 -16.59
C ASP A 141 -6.64 -6.98 -16.86
N ARG A 142 -7.28 -6.21 -15.97
CA ARG A 142 -8.71 -5.87 -16.07
C ARG A 142 -8.92 -4.38 -16.28
N LEU A 143 -9.71 -4.07 -17.30
CA LEU A 143 -10.30 -2.74 -17.45
C LEU A 143 -11.30 -2.53 -16.31
N SER A 144 -10.91 -1.71 -15.34
CA SER A 144 -11.75 -1.31 -14.22
C SER A 144 -12.27 0.10 -14.47
N THR A 145 -13.55 0.34 -14.20
CA THR A 145 -14.09 1.70 -14.29
C THR A 145 -13.48 2.55 -13.19
N VAL A 146 -13.00 3.73 -13.57
CA VAL A 146 -12.53 4.72 -12.61
C VAL A 146 -13.74 5.35 -11.94
N ILE A 147 -13.86 5.14 -10.64
CA ILE A 147 -14.90 5.76 -9.83
C ILE A 147 -14.38 7.12 -9.35
N PRO A 148 -15.03 8.24 -9.68
CA PRO A 148 -14.62 9.55 -9.18
C PRO A 148 -14.45 9.53 -7.66
N GLY A 149 -13.37 10.10 -7.14
CA GLY A 149 -13.14 10.21 -5.69
C GLY A 149 -12.69 8.92 -4.96
N ILE A 150 -12.73 7.75 -5.61
CA ILE A 150 -12.21 6.50 -5.05
C ILE A 150 -10.99 6.07 -5.85
N LYS A 151 -9.86 5.89 -5.17
CA LYS A 151 -8.62 5.50 -5.83
C LYS A 151 -8.61 4.00 -6.10
N GLN A 152 -8.16 3.65 -7.30
CA GLN A 152 -7.86 2.28 -7.66
C GLN A 152 -6.52 1.90 -7.05
N PHE A 153 -6.47 0.73 -6.42
CA PHE A 153 -5.28 0.20 -5.81
C PHE A 153 -4.98 -1.19 -6.41
N PRO A 154 -3.80 -1.40 -7.02
CA PRO A 154 -3.47 -2.67 -7.64
C PRO A 154 -3.41 -3.81 -6.63
N GLU A 155 -4.02 -4.94 -6.96
CA GLU A 155 -4.06 -6.10 -6.07
C GLU A 155 -2.67 -6.67 -5.77
N ASP A 156 -1.74 -6.57 -6.72
CA ASP A 156 -0.36 -7.02 -6.62
C ASP A 156 0.48 -6.17 -5.64
N LEU A 157 -0.01 -4.99 -5.24
CA LEU A 157 0.59 -4.14 -4.21
C LEU A 157 -0.13 -4.23 -2.85
N TYR A 158 -1.15 -5.08 -2.70
CA TYR A 158 -1.80 -5.22 -1.40
C TYR A 158 -0.81 -5.80 -0.37
N PRO A 159 -0.65 -5.18 0.83
CA PRO A 159 0.38 -5.60 1.76
C PRO A 159 0.21 -7.06 2.23
N PRO A 160 1.29 -7.86 2.26
CA PRO A 160 1.25 -9.23 2.78
C PRO A 160 1.29 -9.31 4.32
N VAL A 161 1.26 -8.17 5.01
CA VAL A 161 1.31 -8.07 6.47
C VAL A 161 0.17 -7.20 6.99
N THR A 162 -0.57 -7.70 7.99
CA THR A 162 -1.78 -7.03 8.51
C THR A 162 -1.48 -5.63 9.04
N GLY A 163 -0.37 -5.42 9.76
CA GLY A 163 -0.02 -4.13 10.33
C GLY A 163 0.11 -3.01 9.29
N ALA A 164 0.41 -3.35 8.03
CA ALA A 164 0.51 -2.38 6.93
C ALA A 164 -0.85 -1.97 6.33
N THR A 165 -1.96 -2.54 6.83
CA THR A 165 -3.32 -2.22 6.37
C THR A 165 -4.03 -1.24 7.30
N ASP A 166 -3.35 -0.71 8.31
CA ASP A 166 -3.95 0.12 9.35
C ASP A 166 -4.56 1.42 8.77
N ALA A 167 -3.91 2.05 7.80
CA ALA A 167 -4.45 3.23 7.10
C ALA A 167 -5.69 2.94 6.22
N LEU A 168 -6.10 1.68 6.03
CA LEU A 168 -7.22 1.30 5.16
C LEU A 168 -8.53 1.12 5.95
N GLN A 169 -9.59 1.83 5.54
CA GLN A 169 -10.93 1.69 6.13
C GLN A 169 -11.85 0.80 5.31
N ILE A 170 -11.96 1.10 4.01
CA ILE A 170 -12.96 0.49 3.13
C ILE A 170 -12.27 -0.04 1.88
N MET A 171 -12.60 -1.28 1.51
CA MET A 171 -12.21 -1.87 0.22
C MET A 171 -13.45 -2.25 -0.57
N LEU A 172 -13.48 -1.84 -1.84
CA LEU A 172 -14.47 -2.26 -2.82
C LEU A 172 -13.87 -3.36 -3.69
N LEU A 173 -14.62 -4.43 -3.90
CA LEU A 173 -14.16 -5.62 -4.59
C LEU A 173 -15.21 -6.14 -5.58
N ASP A 174 -14.82 -6.35 -6.83
CA ASP A 174 -15.64 -6.86 -7.93
C ASP A 174 -15.02 -8.09 -8.63
N HIS A 175 -13.97 -8.64 -8.03
CA HIS A 175 -13.25 -9.82 -8.52
C HIS A 175 -12.65 -10.58 -7.34
N LEU A 176 -12.23 -11.83 -7.57
CA LEU A 176 -11.53 -12.60 -6.56
C LEU A 176 -10.01 -12.35 -6.72
N PRO A 177 -9.32 -11.79 -5.71
CA PRO A 177 -7.91 -11.48 -5.86
C PRO A 177 -7.04 -12.71 -6.00
N ARG A 178 -6.03 -12.65 -6.86
CA ARG A 178 -5.10 -13.76 -7.14
C ARG A 178 -3.89 -13.76 -6.20
N TRP A 179 -4.17 -13.62 -4.91
CA TRP A 179 -3.14 -13.49 -3.88
C TRP A 179 -2.57 -14.82 -3.42
N GLU A 180 -1.29 -14.80 -3.06
CA GLU A 180 -0.60 -15.81 -2.28
C GLU A 180 -1.18 -15.94 -0.86
N LYS A 181 -0.79 -17.00 -0.14
CA LYS A 181 -1.34 -17.33 1.18
C LYS A 181 -1.21 -16.18 2.19
N THR A 182 -0.01 -15.61 2.34
CA THR A 182 0.30 -14.58 3.34
C THR A 182 -0.57 -13.33 3.15
N ARG A 183 -0.73 -12.87 1.92
CA ARG A 183 -1.55 -11.72 1.59
C ARG A 183 -3.05 -11.96 1.75
N ARG A 184 -3.53 -13.16 1.41
CA ARG A 184 -4.90 -13.57 1.75
C ARG A 184 -5.15 -13.59 3.25
N GLU A 185 -4.16 -14.01 4.04
CA GLU A 185 -4.24 -14.00 5.50
C GLU A 185 -4.27 -12.57 6.05
N ALA A 186 -3.38 -11.69 5.58
CA ALA A 186 -3.40 -10.27 5.93
C ALA A 186 -4.73 -9.59 5.59
N PHE A 187 -5.30 -9.88 4.42
CA PHE A 187 -6.60 -9.38 4.02
C PHE A 187 -7.73 -9.83 4.96
N LYS A 188 -7.79 -11.12 5.28
CA LYS A 188 -8.79 -11.64 6.22
C LYS A 188 -8.63 -11.02 7.59
N GLU A 189 -7.40 -10.87 8.07
CA GLU A 189 -7.12 -10.26 9.36
C GLU A 189 -7.47 -8.77 9.39
N TRP A 190 -7.28 -8.04 8.29
CA TRP A 190 -7.74 -6.66 8.14
C TRP A 190 -9.27 -6.56 8.28
N VAL A 191 -10.03 -7.43 7.59
CA VAL A 191 -11.49 -7.50 7.78
C VAL A 191 -11.80 -7.83 9.24
N TYR A 192 -11.17 -8.86 9.81
CA TYR A 192 -11.39 -9.26 11.21
C TYR A 192 -11.12 -8.12 12.20
N SER A 193 -10.09 -7.30 11.95
CA SER A 193 -9.67 -6.21 12.82
C SER A 193 -10.59 -4.98 12.78
N GLY A 194 -11.51 -4.89 11.81
CA GLY A 194 -12.43 -3.76 11.69
C GLY A 194 -12.62 -3.21 10.28
N GLY A 195 -11.97 -3.80 9.27
CA GLY A 195 -12.13 -3.42 7.87
C GLY A 195 -13.57 -3.55 7.39
N ILE A 196 -13.96 -2.66 6.48
CA ILE A 196 -15.27 -2.67 5.81
C ILE A 196 -15.06 -3.13 4.38
N LEU A 197 -15.60 -4.30 4.05
CA LEU A 197 -15.50 -4.87 2.71
C LEU A 197 -16.85 -4.76 2.00
N HIS A 198 -16.87 -4.14 0.82
CA HIS A 198 -18.02 -4.17 -0.07
C HIS A 198 -17.70 -5.04 -1.28
N ILE A 199 -18.52 -6.07 -1.48
CA ILE A 199 -18.39 -7.04 -2.56
C ILE A 199 -19.51 -6.79 -3.56
N PHE A 200 -19.14 -6.56 -4.81
CA PHE A 200 -20.04 -6.35 -5.94
C PHE A 200 -19.99 -7.55 -6.88
N HIS A 201 -20.99 -7.64 -7.75
CA HIS A 201 -20.95 -8.61 -8.84
C HIS A 201 -19.79 -8.29 -9.80
N ASN A 202 -19.29 -9.35 -10.45
CA ASN A 202 -18.20 -9.22 -11.41
C ASN A 202 -18.65 -8.48 -12.68
N SER A 203 -17.73 -8.27 -13.62
CA SER A 203 -18.00 -7.65 -14.92
C SER A 203 -19.12 -8.32 -15.72
N ASN A 204 -19.34 -9.63 -15.53
CA ASN A 204 -20.39 -10.39 -16.20
C ASN A 204 -21.77 -10.21 -15.52
N GLY A 205 -21.78 -9.86 -14.23
CA GLY A 205 -22.98 -9.70 -13.42
C GLY A 205 -23.23 -10.84 -12.46
N ASP A 206 -22.28 -11.76 -12.35
CA ASP A 206 -22.36 -12.90 -11.46
C ASP A 206 -21.81 -12.55 -10.07
N PRO A 207 -22.36 -13.16 -9.01
CA PRO A 207 -21.81 -13.02 -7.67
C PRO A 207 -20.41 -13.65 -7.58
N LEU A 208 -19.56 -13.08 -6.73
CA LEU A 208 -18.23 -13.64 -6.46
C LEU A 208 -18.34 -14.92 -5.62
N LEU A 209 -17.76 -16.00 -6.11
CA LEU A 209 -17.68 -17.28 -5.42
C LEU A 209 -16.32 -17.40 -4.73
N PHE A 210 -16.30 -17.21 -3.41
CA PHE A 210 -15.09 -17.32 -2.61
C PHE A 210 -14.78 -18.80 -2.29
N PRO A 211 -13.55 -19.27 -2.58
CA PRO A 211 -13.12 -20.60 -2.18
C PRO A 211 -12.89 -20.68 -0.66
N ASP A 212 -12.76 -21.89 -0.13
CA ASP A 212 -12.66 -22.13 1.33
C ASP A 212 -11.46 -21.44 1.99
N SER A 213 -10.42 -21.14 1.22
CA SER A 213 -9.25 -20.35 1.68
C SER A 213 -9.62 -18.94 2.16
N TYR A 214 -10.78 -18.41 1.72
CA TYR A 214 -11.34 -17.12 2.13
C TYR A 214 -12.43 -17.23 3.21
N SER A 215 -12.66 -18.41 3.80
CA SER A 215 -13.55 -18.54 4.96
C SER A 215 -13.16 -17.52 6.04
N PRO A 216 -14.11 -16.74 6.61
CA PRO A 216 -15.57 -16.91 6.51
C PRO A 216 -16.30 -16.10 5.43
N LEU A 217 -15.60 -15.44 4.50
CA LEU A 217 -16.17 -14.58 3.44
C LEU A 217 -17.01 -15.32 2.38
N LYS A 218 -17.13 -16.64 2.51
CA LYS A 218 -17.98 -17.48 1.65
C LYS A 218 -19.48 -17.25 1.88
N ARG A 219 -19.88 -16.78 3.08
CA ARG A 219 -21.29 -16.57 3.42
C ARG A 219 -21.83 -15.28 2.80
N GLN A 220 -22.63 -15.37 1.74
CA GLN A 220 -23.24 -14.24 1.02
C GLN A 220 -24.45 -13.60 1.75
N ALA A 221 -24.43 -13.54 3.08
CA ALA A 221 -25.42 -12.78 3.84
C ALA A 221 -24.95 -11.32 3.94
N SER A 222 -25.84 -10.36 3.73
CA SER A 222 -25.50 -8.92 3.82
C SER A 222 -26.37 -8.23 4.87
N PRO A 223 -25.78 -7.57 5.88
CA PRO A 223 -24.36 -7.58 6.24
C PRO A 223 -23.91 -8.92 6.86
N ALA A 224 -22.69 -9.35 6.59
CA ALA A 224 -22.00 -10.41 7.31
C ALA A 224 -20.92 -9.81 8.22
N TYR A 225 -20.95 -10.16 9.51
CA TYR A 225 -19.94 -9.72 10.46
C TYR A 225 -18.82 -10.75 10.58
N TYR A 226 -17.58 -10.26 10.65
CA TYR A 226 -16.39 -11.07 10.89
C TYR A 226 -15.44 -10.32 11.81
N GLY A 227 -15.28 -10.81 13.05
CA GLY A 227 -14.57 -10.09 14.09
C GLY A 227 -15.22 -8.72 14.35
N ASN A 228 -14.41 -7.67 14.27
CA ASN A 228 -14.81 -6.27 14.40
C ASN A 228 -15.22 -5.61 13.08
N GLY A 229 -15.00 -6.28 11.95
CA GLY A 229 -15.34 -5.78 10.62
C GLY A 229 -16.68 -6.28 10.09
N VAL A 230 -16.99 -5.80 8.89
CA VAL A 230 -18.27 -6.06 8.23
C VAL A 230 -18.08 -6.22 6.73
N VAL A 231 -18.86 -7.13 6.15
CA VAL A 231 -18.86 -7.46 4.74
C VAL A 231 -20.27 -7.21 4.19
N TYR A 232 -20.36 -6.39 3.16
CA TYR A 232 -21.60 -6.11 2.43
C TYR A 232 -21.53 -6.79 1.07
N TYR A 233 -22.54 -7.59 0.76
CA TYR A 233 -22.71 -8.19 -0.57
C TYR A 233 -23.78 -7.42 -1.33
N HIS A 234 -23.40 -6.88 -2.47
CA HIS A 234 -24.23 -6.09 -3.36
C HIS A 234 -24.58 -6.90 -4.61
N GLN A 235 -25.86 -6.87 -4.99
CA GLN A 235 -26.39 -7.63 -6.14
C GLN A 235 -26.17 -6.93 -7.50
N GLN A 236 -25.45 -5.81 -7.49
CA GLN A 236 -25.21 -4.96 -8.65
C GLN A 236 -23.72 -4.92 -8.99
N LYS A 237 -23.38 -4.59 -10.23
CA LYS A 237 -21.99 -4.36 -10.61
C LYS A 237 -21.54 -3.02 -10.07
N LEU A 238 -20.27 -2.92 -9.72
CA LEU A 238 -19.67 -1.67 -9.31
C LEU A 238 -19.74 -0.60 -10.41
N ASN A 239 -19.65 -1.01 -11.68
CA ASN A 239 -19.68 -0.13 -12.84
C ASN A 239 -21.08 0.39 -13.21
N ASP A 240 -22.14 -0.24 -12.68
CA ASP A 240 -23.52 0.18 -12.93
C ASP A 240 -23.95 1.32 -11.99
N LEU A 241 -23.14 1.61 -10.97
CA LEU A 241 -23.42 2.63 -9.97
C LEU A 241 -22.84 3.99 -10.36
N SER A 242 -23.65 5.03 -10.27
CA SER A 242 -23.14 6.40 -10.22
C SER A 242 -22.38 6.64 -8.92
N TYR A 243 -21.46 7.61 -8.94
CA TYR A 243 -20.71 8.01 -7.73
C TYR A 243 -21.64 8.40 -6.56
N ALA A 244 -22.74 9.10 -6.84
CA ALA A 244 -23.70 9.52 -5.82
C ALA A 244 -24.43 8.33 -5.20
N GLU A 245 -24.79 7.31 -5.99
CA GLU A 245 -25.42 6.09 -5.50
C GLU A 245 -24.45 5.25 -4.67
N LEU A 246 -23.20 5.15 -5.10
CA LEU A 246 -22.16 4.48 -4.34
C LEU A 246 -21.95 5.14 -2.98
N LEU A 247 -21.77 6.46 -2.92
CA LEU A 247 -21.61 7.18 -1.65
C LEU A 247 -22.82 7.00 -0.73
N ARG A 248 -24.04 7.03 -1.27
CA ARG A 248 -25.26 6.75 -0.48
C ARG A 248 -25.22 5.35 0.10
N THR A 249 -24.83 4.36 -0.70
CA THR A 249 -24.70 2.96 -0.27
C THR A 249 -23.66 2.82 0.85
N LEU A 250 -22.44 3.36 0.64
CA LEU A 250 -21.36 3.31 1.62
C LEU A 250 -21.74 4.00 2.95
N ASN A 251 -22.43 5.15 2.88
CA ASN A 251 -22.86 5.88 4.08
C ASN A 251 -24.00 5.17 4.83
N ALA A 252 -24.98 4.61 4.11
CA ALA A 252 -26.07 3.83 4.71
C ALA A 252 -25.54 2.59 5.44
N ASP A 253 -24.60 1.90 4.81
CA ASP A 253 -23.93 0.73 5.35
C ASP A 253 -23.10 1.09 6.59
N LYS A 254 -22.28 2.15 6.51
CA LYS A 254 -21.48 2.65 7.63
C LYS A 254 -22.33 2.99 8.86
N ASN A 255 -23.46 3.68 8.66
CA ASN A 255 -24.37 4.04 9.76
C ASN A 255 -25.04 2.80 10.38
N SER A 256 -25.35 1.79 9.56
CA SER A 256 -25.93 0.52 10.02
C SER A 256 -24.94 -0.27 10.88
N SER A 257 -23.66 -0.28 10.51
CA SER A 257 -22.57 -0.89 11.30
C SER A 257 -22.34 -0.21 12.65
N VAL A 258 -22.40 1.13 12.68
CA VAL A 258 -22.29 1.89 13.93
C VAL A 258 -23.48 1.60 14.86
N THR A 259 -24.69 1.59 14.31
CA THR A 259 -25.91 1.34 15.08
C THR A 259 -25.95 -0.07 15.65
N SER A 260 -25.53 -1.09 14.88
CA SER A 260 -25.45 -2.47 15.37
C SER A 260 -24.38 -2.65 16.44
N LYS A 261 -23.22 -1.97 16.34
CA LYS A 261 -22.21 -1.94 17.42
C LYS A 261 -22.77 -1.33 18.70
N ILE A 262 -23.49 -0.20 18.62
CA ILE A 262 -24.11 0.43 19.80
C ILE A 262 -25.17 -0.48 20.43
N LEU A 263 -25.99 -1.15 19.63
CA LEU A 263 -27.00 -2.09 20.12
C LEU A 263 -26.39 -3.34 20.76
N ASN A 264 -25.27 -3.84 20.22
CA ASN A 264 -24.55 -4.98 20.82
C ASN A 264 -23.81 -4.59 22.11
N VAL A 265 -23.26 -3.38 22.21
CA VAL A 265 -22.69 -2.85 23.47
C VAL A 265 -23.78 -2.70 24.54
N LYS A 266 -24.98 -2.24 24.17
CA LYS A 266 -26.12 -2.18 25.11
C LYS A 266 -26.65 -3.54 25.55
N LYS A 267 -26.46 -4.60 24.76
CA LYS A 267 -26.86 -5.98 25.11
C LYS A 267 -25.84 -6.72 25.97
N ASN A 268 -24.59 -6.25 26.01
CA ASN A 268 -23.55 -6.74 26.90
C ASN A 268 -23.08 -5.62 27.84
N PRO A 269 -23.90 -5.19 28.82
CA PRO A 269 -23.34 -4.44 29.94
C PRO A 269 -22.32 -5.35 30.62
N VAL A 270 -21.09 -4.84 30.73
CA VAL A 270 -20.01 -5.47 31.50
C VAL A 270 -20.60 -5.89 32.84
N GLN A 271 -20.57 -7.18 33.13
CA GLN A 271 -20.77 -7.70 34.47
C GLN A 271 -19.61 -7.14 35.30
N GLU A 272 -19.88 -6.03 35.96
CA GLU A 272 -19.04 -5.41 36.98
C GLU A 272 -18.89 -6.46 38.09
N SER A 273 -17.80 -7.22 38.02
CA SER A 273 -17.40 -8.12 39.10
C SER A 273 -16.91 -7.26 40.25
N ASP A 274 -17.65 -7.29 41.35
CA ASP A 274 -17.25 -6.79 42.66
C ASP A 274 -15.86 -7.34 43.05
N ALA A 275 -14.81 -6.57 42.76
CA ALA A 275 -13.50 -6.76 43.35
C ALA A 275 -13.51 -6.09 44.73
N THR A 276 -13.76 -6.91 45.75
CA THR A 276 -13.58 -6.56 47.16
C THR A 276 -12.13 -6.10 47.37
N TYR A 277 -11.94 -4.82 47.71
CA TYR A 277 -10.66 -4.29 48.14
C TYR A 277 -10.28 -4.90 49.50
N ALA A 278 -9.37 -5.86 49.49
CA ALA A 278 -8.69 -6.30 50.70
C ALA A 278 -7.67 -5.23 51.11
N SER A 279 -7.93 -4.60 52.26
CA SER A 279 -7.06 -3.69 52.97
C SER A 279 -5.76 -4.40 53.39
N CYS A 280 -4.62 -3.97 52.87
CA CYS A 280 -3.31 -4.35 53.40
C CYS A 280 -2.94 -3.40 54.54
N ASP A 281 -3.15 -3.85 55.77
CA ASP A 281 -2.58 -3.22 56.97
C ASP A 281 -1.05 -3.36 56.96
N SER A 282 -0.37 -2.23 57.20
CA SER A 282 1.07 -2.13 57.35
C SER A 282 1.51 -2.58 58.76
N PRO A 283 2.59 -3.35 58.93
CA PRO A 283 3.11 -3.66 60.26
C PRO A 283 3.88 -2.45 60.84
N ARG A 284 3.48 -2.04 62.04
CA ARG A 284 4.22 -1.08 62.88
C ARG A 284 5.54 -1.70 63.35
N LEU A 285 6.62 -0.97 63.14
CA LEU A 285 7.91 -1.16 63.82
C LEU A 285 7.77 -0.80 65.30
N ALA A 286 8.22 -1.71 66.17
CA ALA A 286 8.72 -1.46 67.52
C ALA A 286 9.90 -2.39 67.74
#